data_AF-A0A7D7VQZ1-F1
#
_entry.id   AF-A0A7D7VQZ1-F1
#
_cell.length_a   1.000
_cell.length_b   1.000
_cell.length_c   1.000
_cell.angle_alpha   90.00
_cell.angle_beta   90.00
_cell.angle_gamma   90.00
#
_symmetry.space_group_name_H-M   'P 1'
#
loop_
_entity.id
_entity.type
_entity.pdbx_description
1 polymer ?
#
loop_
_entity_poly.entity_id
_entity_poly.type
_entity_poly.pdbx_seq_one_letter_code
_entity_poly.pdbx_strand_id
1 'polypeptide(L)' 'MKRQVIAIENKYFLIHISLHKLIAFLSSFNFVRTHRNFLVNVDKIYPNDNLIILNNKKNILISRRYKSAFYNTYKVFK' A
#
# COMPACT_ATOMS: atom_id res chain seq x y z
N MET A 1 -12.12 -5.90 -18.29
CA MET A 1 -12.12 -4.73 -17.38
C MET A 1 -11.53 -5.13 -16.03
N LYS A 2 -10.43 -4.53 -15.57
CA LYS A 2 -9.84 -4.89 -14.26
C LYS A 2 -10.65 -4.24 -13.13
N ARG A 3 -10.84 -4.98 -12.03
CA ARG A 3 -11.48 -4.50 -10.80
C ARG A 3 -10.41 -4.29 -9.72
N GLN A 4 -10.57 -3.28 -8.89
CA GLN A 4 -9.75 -3.08 -7.69
C GLN A 4 -10.66 -3.02 -6.47
N VAL A 5 -10.13 -3.49 -5.35
CA VAL A 5 -10.77 -3.34 -4.04
C VAL A 5 -10.06 -2.23 -3.31
N ILE A 6 -10.81 -1.19 -2.92
CA ILE A 6 -10.32 -0.16 -2.00
C ILE A 6 -10.77 -0.54 -0.60
N ALA A 7 -9.80 -0.67 0.32
CA ALA A 7 -10.08 -0.87 1.72
C ALA A 7 -9.97 0.48 2.45
N ILE A 8 -11.04 0.89 3.13
CA ILE A 8 -11.08 2.09 3.98
C ILE A 8 -11.60 1.64 5.34
N GLU A 9 -10.73 1.66 6.35
CA GLU A 9 -11.04 1.20 7.70
C GLU A 9 -11.67 -0.22 7.69
N ASN A 10 -12.96 -0.33 7.94
CA ASN A 10 -13.70 -1.60 8.00
C ASN A 10 -14.60 -1.83 6.78
N LYS A 11 -14.47 -1.01 5.74
CA LYS A 11 -15.28 -1.07 4.51
C LYS A 11 -14.42 -1.42 3.30
N TYR A 12 -15.07 -2.06 2.33
CA TYR A 12 -14.48 -2.40 1.05
C TYR A 12 -15.35 -1.84 -0.08
N PHE A 13 -14.70 -1.22 -1.06
CA PHE A 13 -15.34 -0.67 -2.25
C PHE A 13 -14.76 -1.36 -3.48
N LEU A 14 -15.62 -1.81 -4.38
CA LEU A 14 -15.22 -2.38 -5.65
C LEU A 14 -15.29 -1.29 -6.72
N ILE A 15 -14.18 -1.05 -7.42
CA ILE A 15 -14.12 -0.06 -8.48
C ILE A 15 -13.57 -0.64 -9.78
N HIS A 16 -14.02 -0.07 -10.90
CA HIS A 16 -13.66 -0.49 -12.24
C HIS A 16 -12.53 0.35 -12.83
N ILE A 17 -11.34 0.20 -12.26
CA ILE A 17 -10.12 0.87 -12.71
C ILE A 17 -8.95 -0.13 -12.70
N SER A 18 -7.87 0.15 -13.41
CA SER A 18 -6.65 -0.63 -13.27
C SER A 18 -5.79 -0.09 -12.13
N LEU A 19 -5.02 -0.97 -11.48
CA LEU A 19 -4.03 -0.55 -10.47
C LEU A 19 -3.02 0.47 -11.03
N HIS A 20 -2.63 0.34 -12.31
CA HIS A 20 -1.72 1.31 -12.95
C HIS A 20 -2.31 2.72 -13.02
N LYS A 21 -3.60 2.85 -13.36
CA LYS A 21 -4.28 4.14 -13.35
C LYS A 21 -4.40 4.71 -11.94
N LEU A 22 -4.68 3.87 -10.94
CA LEU A 22 -4.65 4.30 -9.54
C LEU A 22 -3.27 4.77 -9.09
N ILE A 23 -2.20 4.07 -9.48
CA ILE A 23 -0.83 4.50 -9.17
C ILE A 23 -0.56 5.88 -9.76
N ALA A 24 -0.92 6.11 -11.03
CA ALA A 24 -0.71 7.41 -11.67
C ALA A 24 -1.55 8.53 -11.04
N PHE A 25 -2.76 8.22 -10.56
CA PHE A 25 -3.63 9.20 -9.89
C PHE A 25 -3.20 9.48 -8.45
N LEU A 26 -2.73 8.45 -7.73
CA LEU A 26 -2.39 8.53 -6.32
C LEU A 26 -0.89 8.82 -6.07
N SER A 27 -0.05 8.85 -7.11
CA SER A 27 1.38 9.13 -6.96
C SER A 27 1.68 10.55 -6.47
N SER A 28 0.74 11.48 -6.63
CA SER A 28 0.81 12.84 -6.06
C SER A 28 0.44 12.89 -4.58
N PHE A 29 0.00 11.77 -3.99
CA PHE A 29 -0.36 11.63 -2.59
C PHE A 29 0.63 10.67 -1.90
N ASN A 30 0.52 10.53 -0.57
CA ASN A 30 1.35 9.64 0.24
C ASN A 30 0.97 8.15 0.04
N PHE A 31 1.00 7.66 -1.19
CA PHE A 31 0.76 6.26 -1.52
C PHE A 31 2.01 5.59 -2.07
N VAL A 32 2.30 4.39 -1.59
CA VAL A 32 3.45 3.59 -2.02
C VAL A 32 3.05 2.17 -2.37
N ARG A 33 3.66 1.65 -3.42
CA ARG A 33 3.47 0.26 -3.85
C ARG A 33 4.40 -0.65 -3.06
N THR A 34 3.83 -1.63 -2.37
CA THR A 34 4.57 -2.54 -1.46
C THR A 34 4.59 -3.98 -1.97
N HIS A 35 3.69 -4.27 -2.90
CA HIS A 35 3.56 -5.54 -3.60
C HIS A 35 3.05 -5.31 -5.03
N ARG A 36 3.13 -6.33 -5.90
CA ARG A 36 2.58 -6.24 -7.27
C ARG A 36 1.08 -5.89 -7.30
N ASN A 37 0.35 -6.21 -6.23
CA ASN A 37 -1.10 -6.03 -6.14
C ASN A 37 -1.53 -5.04 -5.05
N PHE A 38 -0.60 -4.44 -4.31
CA PHE A 38 -0.92 -3.57 -3.18
C PHE A 38 -0.30 -2.19 -3.35
N LEU A 39 -1.13 -1.18 -3.17
CA LEU A 39 -0.80 0.24 -3.05
C LEU A 39 -1.37 0.70 -1.71
N VAL A 40 -0.53 1.23 -0.83
CA VAL A 40 -0.90 1.57 0.55
C VAL A 40 -0.70 3.06 0.81
N ASN A 41 -1.57 3.64 1.66
CA ASN A 41 -1.38 4.99 2.17
C ASN A 41 -0.36 4.95 3.32
N VAL A 42 0.74 5.69 3.18
CA VAL A 42 1.85 5.75 4.13
C VAL A 42 1.41 6.35 5.46
N ASP A 43 0.44 7.28 5.46
CA ASP A 43 -0.04 7.96 6.65
C ASP A 43 -0.93 7.07 7.54
N LYS A 44 -1.23 5.84 7.09
CA LYS A 44 -2.17 4.91 7.74
C LYS A 44 -1.55 3.52 8.00
N ILE A 45 -0.22 3.46 8.04
CA ILE A 45 0.53 2.21 8.22
C ILE A 45 1.60 2.30 9.31
N TYR A 46 1.89 1.15 9.91
CA TYR A 46 3.05 0.91 10.75
C TYR A 46 3.90 -0.20 10.12
N PRO A 47 5.12 0.10 9.65
CA PRO A 47 6.02 -0.91 9.10
C PRO A 47 6.63 -1.77 10.21
N ASN A 48 6.69 -3.08 9.99
CA ASN A 48 7.31 -4.06 10.88
C ASN A 48 8.04 -5.15 10.06
N ASP A 49 9.35 -5.00 9.87
CA ASP A 49 10.26 -5.88 9.10
C ASP A 49 9.87 -6.19 7.64
N ASN A 50 8.94 -7.11 7.42
CA ASN A 50 8.42 -7.50 6.10
C ASN A 50 6.92 -7.24 6.00
N LEU A 51 6.32 -6.66 7.04
CA LEU A 51 4.90 -6.45 7.21
C LEU A 51 4.60 -4.96 7.26
N ILE A 52 3.43 -4.63 6.75
CA ILE A 52 2.77 -3.36 6.90
C ILE A 52 1.52 -3.62 7.70
N ILE A 53 1.46 -3.06 8.89
CA ILE A 53 0.30 -3.14 9.77
C ILE A 53 -0.56 -1.91 9.46
N LEU A 54 -1.77 -2.13 8.97
CA LEU A 54 -2.77 -1.09 8.76
C LEU A 54 -3.40 -0.69 10.11
N ASN A 55 -3.96 0.52 10.21
CA ASN A 55 -4.62 0.99 11.44
C ASN A 55 -5.73 0.04 11.96
N ASN A 56 -6.36 -0.74 11.07
CA ASN A 56 -7.36 -1.75 11.44
C ASN A 56 -6.74 -3.12 11.84
N LYS A 57 -5.45 -3.16 12.17
CA LYS A 57 -4.66 -4.35 12.54
C LYS A 57 -4.52 -5.42 11.46
N LYS A 58 -4.92 -5.13 10.22
CA LYS A 58 -4.68 -6.03 9.08
C LYS A 58 -3.24 -5.88 8.59
N ASN A 59 -2.66 -6.97 8.13
CA ASN A 59 -1.27 -7.02 7.72
C ASN A 59 -1.13 -7.23 6.20
N ILE A 60 -0.23 -6.48 5.58
CA ILE A 60 0.17 -6.62 4.18
C ILE A 60 1.66 -6.95 4.12
N LEU A 61 2.04 -7.96 3.35
CA LEU A 61 3.45 -8.29 3.13
C LEU A 61 4.10 -7.32 2.14
N ILE A 62 5.28 -6.82 2.49
CA ILE A 62 6.17 -6.13 1.56
C ILE A 62 6.97 -7.20 0.80
N SER A 63 6.82 -7.27 -0.52
CA SER A 63 7.64 -8.21 -1.29
C SER A 63 9.10 -7.75 -1.35
N ARG A 64 10.02 -8.72 -1.48
CA ARG A 64 11.46 -8.48 -1.63
C ARG A 64 11.81 -7.37 -2.63
N ARG A 65 11.11 -7.33 -3.77
CA ARG A 65 11.31 -6.31 -4.82
C ARG A 65 11.08 -4.87 -4.35
N TYR A 66 10.08 -4.65 -3.48
CA TYR A 66 9.73 -3.30 -3.01
C TYR A 66 10.37 -2.98 -1.66
N LYS A 67 10.91 -3.98 -0.94
CA LYS A 67 11.46 -3.82 0.40
C LYS A 67 12.57 -2.77 0.46
N SER A 68 13.60 -2.91 -0.36
CA SER A 68 14.74 -1.97 -0.37
C SER A 68 14.29 -0.54 -0.65
N ALA A 69 13.49 -0.33 -1.70
CA ALA A 69 12.96 0.99 -2.04
C ALA A 69 12.11 1.59 -0.91
N PHE A 70 11.27 0.79 -0.27
CA PHE A 70 10.42 1.24 0.85
C PHE A 70 11.26 1.72 2.04
N TYR A 71 12.19 0.91 2.53
CA TYR A 71 13.01 1.25 3.70
C TYR A 71 14.05 2.34 3.45
N ASN A 72 14.51 2.52 2.20
CA ASN A 72 15.38 3.64 1.85
C ASN A 72 14.62 4.97 1.77
N THR A 73 13.35 4.93 1.38
CA THR A 73 12.50 6.12 1.23
C THR A 73 11.97 6.58 2.59
N TYR A 74 11.46 5.63 3.38
CA TYR A 74 10.89 5.91 4.69
C TYR A 74 11.90 5.53 5.77
N LYS A 75 12.40 6.53 6.52
CA LYS A 75 13.25 6.30 7.69
C LYS A 75 12.41 5.62 8.77
N VAL A 76 12.38 4.29 8.74
CA VAL A 76 11.76 3.48 9.78
C VAL A 76 12.75 3.37 10.94
N PHE A 77 12.49 4.12 12.01
CA PHE A 77 13.22 3.98 13.26
C PHE A 77 12.71 2.73 13.99
N LYS A 78 13.65 1.87 14.40
CA LYS A 78 13.38 0.69 15.24
C LYS A 78 13.55 1.03 16.70
#